data_AF-A0A495Z2G3-F1
#
_entry.id   AF-A0A495Z2G3-F1
#
_cell.length_a   1.000
_cell.length_b   1.000
_cell.length_c   1.000
_cell.angle_alpha   90.00
_cell.angle_beta   90.00
_cell.angle_gamma   90.00
#
_symmetry.space_group_name_H-M   'P 1'
#
loop_
_entity.id
_entity.type
_entity.pdbx_description
1 polymer ?
#
loop_
_entity_poly.entity_id
_entity_poly.type
_entity_poly.pdbx_seq_one_letter_code
_entity_poly.pdbx_strand_id
1 'polypeptide(L)'
;MPYAPMMAGPTRFMWDPLRQTYASHTELSQHSRSTDFERHGRLVGLSESYDMTHWSFPETIIVPDEKDRPSTQFYCTAIGVHQGVYIGLVDNYILNTGEIFPELVFSRDGIHYHRGYREPFISLGSYGAFDGKEIYPEVLIFHEDHRIVTS
;
A
#
# COMPACT_ATOMS: atom_id res chain seq x y z
N MET A 1 6.00 28.42 10.44
CA MET A 1 7.00 27.77 9.57
C MET A 1 6.31 27.40 8.27
N PRO A 2 6.87 27.67 7.08
CA PRO A 2 6.24 27.19 5.86
C PRO A 2 6.34 25.66 5.82
N TYR A 3 5.20 24.99 5.74
CA TYR A 3 5.14 23.54 5.52
C TYR A 3 5.83 23.25 4.18
N ALA A 4 6.95 22.52 4.15
CA ALA A 4 7.41 21.97 2.89
C ALA A 4 6.35 20.96 2.37
N PRO A 5 6.30 20.67 1.07
CA PRO A 5 5.33 19.73 0.52
C PRO A 5 5.60 18.32 1.05
N MET A 6 4.54 17.58 1.30
CA MET A 6 4.60 16.13 1.50
C MET A 6 5.14 15.50 0.22
N MET A 7 6.14 14.61 0.33
CA MET A 7 6.65 13.88 -0.82
C MET A 7 5.89 12.57 -0.94
N ALA A 8 5.18 12.42 -2.05
CA ALA A 8 4.54 11.18 -2.47
C ALA A 8 5.56 10.33 -3.25
N GLY A 9 5.63 9.04 -2.93
CA GLY A 9 6.47 8.06 -3.63
C GLY A 9 5.67 7.19 -4.61
N PRO A 10 5.99 5.88 -4.73
CA PRO A 10 5.23 4.95 -5.58
C PRO A 10 3.72 5.10 -5.42
N THR A 11 3.02 5.21 -6.54
CA THR A 11 1.59 5.53 -6.58
C THR A 11 0.86 4.58 -7.51
N ARG A 12 -0.27 4.02 -7.05
CA ARG A 12 -1.19 3.22 -7.86
C ARG A 12 -2.56 3.89 -7.95
N PHE A 13 -3.09 3.91 -9.16
CA PHE A 13 -4.36 4.56 -9.48
C PHE A 13 -5.46 3.52 -9.73
N MET A 14 -6.66 3.83 -9.30
CA MET A 14 -7.86 3.09 -9.66
C MET A 14 -9.06 4.01 -9.79
N TRP A 15 -10.05 3.61 -10.58
CA TRP A 15 -11.41 4.10 -10.38
C TRP A 15 -12.00 3.41 -9.15
N ASP A 16 -12.46 4.16 -8.16
CA ASP A 16 -13.17 3.63 -7.01
C ASP A 16 -14.68 3.56 -7.29
N PRO A 17 -15.26 2.37 -7.50
CA PRO A 17 -16.67 2.24 -7.81
C PRO A 17 -17.60 2.48 -6.61
N LEU A 18 -17.11 2.36 -5.36
CA LEU A 18 -17.92 2.57 -4.17
C LEU A 18 -17.97 4.06 -3.78
N ARG A 19 -16.88 4.79 -4.01
CA ARG A 19 -16.76 6.23 -3.72
C ARG A 19 -17.01 7.12 -4.94
N GLN A 20 -17.07 6.52 -6.13
CA GLN A 20 -17.31 7.18 -7.42
C GLN A 20 -16.29 8.30 -7.72
N THR A 21 -15.01 8.00 -7.50
CA THR A 21 -13.89 8.94 -7.68
C THR A 21 -12.68 8.21 -8.23
N TYR A 22 -11.72 8.93 -8.82
CA TYR A 22 -10.40 8.40 -9.06
C TYR A 22 -9.61 8.42 -7.75
N ALA A 23 -9.05 7.27 -7.38
CA ALA A 23 -8.28 7.09 -6.17
C ALA A 23 -6.80 6.87 -6.52
N SER A 24 -5.94 7.55 -5.78
CA SER A 24 -4.49 7.43 -5.81
C SER A 24 -4.03 6.90 -4.46
N HIS A 25 -3.61 5.64 -4.44
CA HIS A 25 -2.95 5.04 -3.29
C HIS A 25 -1.46 5.29 -3.42
N THR A 26 -0.92 6.15 -2.56
CA THR A 26 0.45 6.62 -2.66
C THR A 26 1.24 6.25 -1.42
N GLU A 27 2.49 5.92 -1.63
CA GLU A 27 3.49 5.94 -0.57
C GLU A 27 3.58 7.36 -0.01
N LEU A 28 3.40 7.50 1.30
CA LEU A 28 3.56 8.74 2.03
C LEU A 28 4.82 8.66 2.88
N SER A 29 5.88 9.29 2.38
CA SER A 29 7.16 9.34 3.05
C SER A 29 7.19 10.52 4.02
N GLN A 30 7.21 10.21 5.32
CA GLN A 30 7.62 11.19 6.33
C GLN A 30 9.16 11.35 6.39
N HIS A 31 9.89 10.48 5.69
CA HIS A 31 11.36 10.43 5.63
C HIS A 31 12.04 11.68 5.07
N SER A 32 11.39 12.48 4.22
CA SER A 32 12.06 13.60 3.54
C SER A 32 12.59 14.68 4.49
N ARG A 33 12.25 14.61 5.79
CA ARG A 33 12.73 15.50 6.84
C ARG A 33 13.23 14.81 8.11
N SER A 34 13.25 13.48 8.14
CA SER A 34 13.58 12.74 9.36
C SER A 34 14.89 11.98 9.21
N THR A 35 15.80 12.16 10.16
CA THR A 35 16.96 11.27 10.32
C THR A 35 16.61 9.98 11.07
N ASP A 36 15.38 9.88 11.58
CA ASP A 36 14.84 8.71 12.26
C ASP A 36 13.91 7.95 11.32
N PHE A 37 14.54 7.15 10.44
CA PHE A 37 13.90 6.32 9.43
C PHE A 37 13.12 5.14 10.04
N GLU A 38 13.31 4.82 11.31
CA GLU A 38 12.53 3.77 11.96
C GLU A 38 11.20 4.32 12.48
N ARG A 39 11.18 5.56 12.99
CA ARG A 39 9.95 6.19 13.50
C ARG A 39 9.14 6.93 12.45
N HIS A 40 9.74 7.36 11.34
CA HIS A 40 9.08 8.19 10.31
C HIS A 40 9.03 7.49 8.96
N GLY A 41 8.59 6.22 9.00
CA GLY A 41 8.49 5.27 7.90
C GLY A 41 7.68 5.71 6.68
N ARG A 42 7.75 4.89 5.62
CA ARG A 42 6.81 4.95 4.49
C ARG A 42 5.44 4.43 4.95
N LEU A 43 4.40 5.20 4.66
CA LEU A 43 3.01 4.88 4.98
C LEU A 43 2.20 4.79 3.69
N VAL A 44 0.94 4.40 3.78
CA VAL A 44 0.01 4.44 2.63
C VAL A 44 -0.94 5.60 2.83
N GLY A 45 -1.03 6.45 1.80
CA GLY A 45 -2.00 7.52 1.70
C GLY A 45 -3.02 7.29 0.60
N LEU A 46 -4.18 7.92 0.75
CA LEU A 46 -5.22 8.02 -0.26
C LEU A 46 -5.40 9.48 -0.65
N SER A 47 -5.32 9.75 -1.95
CA SER A 47 -5.73 11.02 -2.55
C SER A 47 -6.82 10.74 -3.57
N GLU A 48 -7.84 11.60 -3.63
CA GLU A 48 -9.03 11.43 -4.45
C GLU A 48 -9.12 12.56 -5.48
N SER A 49 -9.66 12.25 -6.66
CA SER A 49 -9.91 13.20 -7.73
C SER A 49 -11.16 12.84 -8.52
N TYR A 50 -12.00 13.84 -8.80
CA TYR A 50 -13.15 13.65 -9.67
C TYR A 50 -12.81 13.78 -11.17
N ASP A 51 -11.64 14.34 -11.52
CA ASP A 51 -11.28 14.72 -12.88
C ASP A 51 -9.86 14.32 -13.33
N MET A 52 -9.12 13.58 -12.50
CA MET A 52 -7.72 13.17 -12.67
C MET A 52 -6.68 14.31 -12.72
N THR A 53 -7.11 15.57 -12.58
CA THR A 53 -6.22 16.75 -12.65
C THR A 53 -6.10 17.45 -11.30
N HIS A 54 -7.18 17.53 -10.54
CA HIS A 54 -7.24 18.11 -9.20
C HIS A 54 -7.36 17.01 -8.17
N TRP A 55 -6.37 16.92 -7.29
CA TRP A 55 -6.24 15.86 -6.29
C TRP A 55 -6.35 16.43 -4.89
N SER A 56 -7.06 15.73 -3.99
CA SER A 56 -7.08 16.08 -2.57
C SER A 56 -5.69 15.92 -1.95
N PHE A 57 -5.44 16.62 -0.84
CA PHE A 57 -4.24 16.33 -0.06
C PHE A 57 -4.31 14.88 0.45
N PRO A 58 -3.27 14.06 0.27
CA PRO A 58 -3.33 12.66 0.66
C PRO A 58 -3.56 12.51 2.17
N GLU A 59 -4.49 11.64 2.54
CA GLU A 59 -4.72 11.23 3.93
C GLU A 59 -4.11 9.86 4.18
N THR A 60 -3.41 9.69 5.30
CA THR A 60 -2.84 8.39 5.69
C THR A 60 -3.93 7.39 6.03
N ILE A 61 -3.95 6.25 5.35
CA ILE A 61 -4.96 5.19 5.49
C ILE A 61 -4.40 3.87 6.01
N ILE A 62 -3.10 3.61 5.86
CA ILE A 62 -2.46 2.40 6.40
C ILE A 62 -1.10 2.78 7.00
N VAL A 63 -0.89 2.38 8.26
CA VAL A 63 0.35 2.60 9.01
C VAL A 63 0.82 1.29 9.65
N PRO A 64 2.14 1.08 9.80
CA PRO A 64 2.64 -0.02 10.60
C PRO A 64 2.15 0.08 12.05
N ASP A 65 1.97 -1.05 12.71
CA ASP A 65 1.62 -1.13 14.13
C ASP A 65 2.52 -2.10 14.89
N GLU A 66 2.28 -2.25 16.19
CA GLU A 66 3.11 -3.04 17.11
C GLU A 66 3.19 -4.53 16.76
N LYS A 67 2.31 -5.05 15.90
CA LYS A 67 2.33 -6.45 15.46
C LYS A 67 3.18 -6.66 14.21
N ASP A 68 3.66 -5.60 13.58
CA ASP A 68 4.57 -5.69 12.45
C ASP A 68 6.00 -6.02 12.89
N ARG A 69 6.78 -6.58 11.96
CA ARG A 69 8.20 -6.82 12.22
C ARG A 69 8.91 -5.49 12.50
N PRO A 70 9.97 -5.47 13.31
CA PRO A 70 10.77 -4.27 13.50
C PRO A 70 11.20 -3.64 12.17
N SER A 71 11.12 -2.32 12.10
CA SER A 71 11.51 -1.51 10.94
C SER A 71 10.67 -1.79 9.67
N THR A 72 9.45 -2.32 9.83
CA THR A 72 8.46 -2.44 8.73
C THR A 72 7.98 -1.06 8.30
N GLN A 73 7.89 -0.88 6.98
CA GLN A 73 7.31 0.28 6.30
C GLN A 73 6.45 -0.22 5.14
N PHE A 74 5.57 0.61 4.59
CA PHE A 74 4.77 0.24 3.41
C PHE A 74 5.24 0.96 2.16
N TYR A 75 5.71 0.19 1.20
CA TYR A 75 6.33 0.73 -0.01
C TYR A 75 5.30 1.11 -1.07
N CYS A 76 4.30 0.27 -1.28
CA CYS A 76 3.20 0.50 -2.21
C CYS A 76 1.98 -0.34 -1.82
N THR A 77 0.85 -0.13 -2.49
CA THR A 77 -0.37 -0.91 -2.29
C THR A 77 -1.14 -1.11 -3.58
N ALA A 78 -1.48 -2.35 -3.90
CA ALA A 78 -2.44 -2.68 -4.94
C ALA A 78 -3.81 -2.89 -4.28
N ILE A 79 -4.75 -1.99 -4.53
CA ILE A 79 -6.12 -2.06 -3.98
C ILE A 79 -7.10 -2.26 -5.13
N GLY A 80 -8.13 -3.08 -4.88
CA GLY A 80 -9.27 -3.20 -5.77
C GLY A 80 -10.55 -3.49 -5.00
N VAL A 81 -11.70 -3.29 -5.66
CA VAL A 81 -13.01 -3.54 -5.06
C VAL A 81 -13.59 -4.83 -5.62
N HIS A 82 -13.99 -5.73 -4.72
CA HIS A 82 -14.71 -6.94 -5.06
C HIS A 82 -15.93 -7.11 -4.16
N GLN A 83 -17.11 -7.28 -4.76
CA GLN A 83 -18.36 -7.52 -4.02
C GLN A 83 -18.63 -6.51 -2.88
N GLY A 84 -18.32 -5.22 -3.10
CA GLY A 84 -18.53 -4.16 -2.09
C GLY A 84 -17.52 -4.17 -0.95
N VAL A 85 -16.36 -4.80 -1.13
CA VAL A 85 -15.25 -4.82 -0.17
C VAL A 85 -13.97 -4.43 -0.89
N TYR A 86 -13.17 -3.58 -0.26
CA TYR A 86 -11.81 -3.33 -0.70
C TYR A 86 -10.95 -4.51 -0.28
N ILE A 87 -10.30 -5.13 -1.26
CA ILE A 87 -9.28 -6.14 -1.05
C ILE A 87 -7.99 -5.56 -1.58
N GLY A 88 -6.90 -5.74 -0.84
CA GLY A 88 -5.63 -5.13 -1.18
C GLY A 88 -4.44 -6.00 -0.85
N LEU A 89 -3.33 -5.68 -1.48
CA LEU A 89 -2.00 -6.12 -1.10
C LEU A 89 -1.16 -4.92 -0.71
N VAL A 90 -0.62 -4.94 0.51
CA VAL A 90 0.33 -3.93 1.00
C VAL A 90 1.74 -4.49 0.97
N ASP A 91 2.64 -3.75 0.33
CA ASP A 91 4.02 -4.16 0.13
C ASP A 91 4.82 -3.80 1.39
N ASN A 92 5.09 -4.80 2.22
CA ASN A 92 5.86 -4.67 3.45
C ASN A 92 7.34 -4.54 3.08
N TYR A 93 7.93 -3.38 3.33
CA TYR A 93 9.35 -3.14 3.22
C TYR A 93 10.02 -3.24 4.59
N ILE A 94 10.88 -4.24 4.76
CA ILE A 94 11.67 -4.40 5.98
C ILE A 94 12.98 -3.63 5.82
N LEU A 95 13.06 -2.44 6.42
CA LEU A 95 14.18 -1.50 6.20
C LEU A 95 15.56 -2.12 6.40
N ASN A 96 15.71 -2.96 7.43
CA ASN A 96 17.01 -3.52 7.82
C ASN A 96 17.49 -4.64 6.89
N THR A 97 16.56 -5.38 6.29
CA THR A 97 16.92 -6.47 5.37
C THR A 97 16.82 -6.03 3.93
N GLY A 98 16.00 -5.04 3.61
CA GLY A 98 15.64 -4.64 2.25
C GLY A 98 14.67 -5.63 1.59
N GLU A 99 13.97 -6.45 2.35
CA GLU A 99 12.97 -7.39 1.82
C GLU A 99 11.66 -6.68 1.53
N ILE A 100 10.99 -7.07 0.43
CA ILE A 100 9.65 -6.59 0.08
C ILE A 100 8.73 -7.75 -0.25
N PHE A 101 7.62 -7.85 0.47
CA PHE A 101 6.62 -8.87 0.23
C PHE A 101 5.21 -8.36 0.49
N PRO A 102 4.20 -8.85 -0.24
CA PRO A 102 2.84 -8.38 -0.09
C PRO A 102 2.07 -9.11 1.02
N GLU A 103 1.29 -8.36 1.80
CA GLU A 103 0.32 -8.89 2.77
C GLU A 103 -1.11 -8.48 2.41
N LEU A 104 -2.09 -9.31 2.74
CA LEU A 104 -3.51 -9.01 2.50
C LEU A 104 -4.04 -7.94 3.44
N VAL A 105 -4.79 -6.99 2.87
CA VAL A 105 -5.55 -5.97 3.60
C VAL A 105 -6.99 -5.94 3.13
N PHE A 106 -7.92 -5.60 4.04
CA PHE A 106 -9.34 -5.53 3.74
C PHE A 106 -9.95 -4.24 4.29
N SER A 107 -10.86 -3.62 3.56
CA SER A 107 -11.63 -2.47 4.07
C SER A 107 -13.07 -2.50 3.56
N ARG A 108 -13.98 -1.88 4.32
CA ARG A 108 -15.38 -1.65 3.91
C ARG A 108 -15.61 -0.23 3.42
N ASP A 109 -14.73 0.71 3.76
CA ASP A 109 -14.88 2.13 3.47
C ASP A 109 -13.72 2.73 2.65
N GLY A 110 -12.67 1.95 2.40
CA GLY A 110 -11.48 2.37 1.65
C GLY A 110 -10.54 3.27 2.45
N ILE A 111 -10.83 3.51 3.74
CA ILE A 111 -10.07 4.39 4.63
C ILE A 111 -9.47 3.58 5.78
N HIS A 112 -10.28 2.74 6.43
CA HIS A 112 -9.86 1.92 7.56
C HIS A 112 -9.62 0.49 7.10
N TYR A 113 -8.34 0.10 7.06
CA TYR A 113 -7.94 -1.24 6.64
C TYR A 113 -7.67 -2.18 7.82
N HIS A 114 -8.26 -3.36 7.74
CA HIS A 114 -8.01 -4.48 8.63
C HIS A 114 -6.85 -5.34 8.11
N ARG A 115 -5.82 -5.50 8.95
CA ARG A 115 -4.60 -6.29 8.70
C ARG A 115 -4.53 -7.51 9.62
N GLY A 116 -5.53 -8.39 9.52
CA GLY A 116 -5.62 -9.60 10.34
C GLY A 116 -4.78 -10.77 9.83
N TYR A 117 -4.40 -10.77 8.55
CA TYR A 117 -3.54 -11.77 7.93
C TYR A 117 -2.19 -11.13 7.62
N ARG A 118 -1.15 -11.52 8.35
CA ARG A 118 0.20 -10.91 8.27
C ARG A 118 1.29 -11.88 7.83
N GLU A 119 0.87 -13.00 7.25
CA GLU A 119 1.78 -13.83 6.48
C GLU A 119 1.87 -13.27 5.06
N PRO A 120 3.04 -13.33 4.41
CA PRO A 120 3.15 -12.96 3.01
C PRO A 120 2.12 -13.71 2.17
N PHE A 121 1.26 -12.97 1.46
CA PHE A 121 0.29 -13.55 0.54
C PHE A 121 1.01 -14.27 -0.61
N ILE A 122 2.13 -13.69 -1.05
CA ILE A 122 3.10 -14.31 -1.93
C ILE A 122 4.43 -14.31 -1.18
N SER A 123 4.95 -15.50 -0.88
CA SER A 123 6.21 -15.65 -0.17
C SER A 123 7.40 -15.35 -1.08
N LEU A 124 8.45 -14.77 -0.51
CA LEU A 124 9.74 -14.63 -1.19
C LEU A 124 10.31 -16.00 -1.57
N GLY A 125 11.02 -16.04 -2.69
CA GLY A 125 11.80 -17.20 -3.11
C GLY A 125 13.01 -17.46 -2.21
N SER A 126 13.74 -18.53 -2.52
CA SER A 126 15.01 -18.82 -1.82
C SER A 126 16.06 -17.73 -2.05
N TYR A 127 17.01 -17.60 -1.13
CA TYR A 127 18.14 -16.67 -1.28
C TYR A 127 18.83 -16.82 -2.65
N GLY A 128 19.00 -15.69 -3.35
CA GLY A 128 19.62 -15.63 -4.68
C GLY A 128 18.68 -15.98 -5.84
N ALA A 129 17.45 -16.41 -5.59
CA ALA A 129 16.42 -16.50 -6.61
C ALA A 129 15.98 -15.10 -7.08
N PHE A 130 15.42 -15.01 -8.28
CA PHE A 130 15.01 -13.74 -8.88
C PHE A 130 13.92 -13.01 -8.06
N ASP A 131 13.13 -13.76 -7.30
CA ASP A 131 12.05 -13.36 -6.40
C ASP A 131 12.43 -13.54 -4.91
N GLY A 132 13.72 -13.80 -4.62
CA GLY A 132 14.20 -14.11 -3.27
C GLY A 132 14.40 -12.89 -2.36
N LYS A 133 14.09 -11.69 -2.86
CA LYS A 133 14.28 -10.44 -2.11
C LYS A 133 13.06 -9.54 -2.12
N GLU A 134 12.45 -9.37 -3.28
CA GLU A 134 11.40 -8.41 -3.51
C GLU A 134 10.33 -9.02 -4.41
N ILE A 135 9.07 -8.89 -4.01
CA ILE A 135 7.88 -9.20 -4.79
C ILE A 135 6.95 -7.99 -4.71
N TYR A 136 6.61 -7.43 -5.87
CA TYR A 136 5.69 -6.29 -6.00
C TYR A 136 4.47 -6.71 -6.83
N PRO A 137 3.30 -6.96 -6.20
CA PRO A 137 2.06 -7.12 -6.95
C PRO A 137 1.61 -5.76 -7.50
N GLU A 138 1.41 -5.62 -8.80
CA GLU A 138 1.01 -4.34 -9.38
C GLU A 138 -0.50 -4.12 -9.34
N VAL A 139 -1.28 -5.12 -9.71
CA VAL A 139 -2.74 -5.00 -9.73
C VAL A 139 -3.42 -6.29 -9.30
N LEU A 140 -4.59 -6.12 -8.67
CA LEU A 140 -5.51 -7.20 -8.38
C LEU A 140 -6.49 -7.37 -9.55
N ILE A 141 -6.51 -8.58 -10.11
CA ILE A 141 -7.43 -8.97 -11.17
C ILE A 141 -8.50 -9.87 -10.55
N PHE A 142 -9.75 -9.44 -10.65
CA PHE A 142 -10.90 -10.20 -10.20
C PHE A 142 -11.57 -10.90 -11.40
N HIS A 143 -11.62 -12.22 -11.35
CA HIS A 143 -12.31 -13.02 -12.35
C HIS A 143 -13.79 -13.22 -12.00
N GLU A 144 -14.62 -13.46 -13.02
CA GLU A 144 -16.07 -13.69 -12.87
C GLU A 144 -16.41 -14.91 -12.00
N ASP A 145 -15.49 -15.87 -11.89
CA ASP A 145 -15.60 -17.05 -11.01
C ASP A 145 -15.15 -16.78 -9.56
N HIS A 146 -15.05 -15.52 -9.16
CA HIS A 146 -14.63 -15.06 -7.84
C HIS A 146 -13.18 -15.42 -7.46
N ARG A 147 -12.31 -15.62 -8.47
CA ARG A 147 -10.87 -15.78 -8.26
C ARG A 147 -10.15 -14.44 -8.26
N ILE A 148 -9.13 -14.33 -7.42
CA ILE A 148 -8.23 -13.18 -7.33
C ILE A 148 -6.87 -13.63 -7.87
N VAL A 149 -6.34 -12.90 -8.85
CA VAL A 149 -5.00 -13.10 -9.39
C VAL A 149 -4.24 -11.79 -9.28
N THR A 150 -2.92 -11.88 -9.08
CA THR A 150 -2.01 -10.73 -9.03
C THR A 150 -1.14 -10.74 -10.28
N SER A 151 -0.90 -9.58 -10.90
CA SER A 151 0.12 -9.44 -11.96
C SER A 151 1.33 -8.66 -11.48
#